data_AF-A0A4S1FMA7-F1
#
_entry.id   AF-A0A4S1FMA7-F1
#
_cell.length_a   1.000
_cell.length_b   1.000
_cell.length_c   1.000
_cell.angle_alpha   90.00
_cell.angle_beta   90.00
_cell.angle_gamma   90.00
#
_symmetry.space_group_name_H-M   'P 1'
#
loop_
_entity.id
_entity.type
_entity.pdbx_description
1 polymer ?
#
loop_
_entity_poly.entity_id
_entity_poly.type
_entity_poly.pdbx_seq_one_letter_code
_entity_poly.pdbx_strand_id
1 'polypeptide(L)'
;MRKAIAVACLLAALAGCTDADVASNNLSKAADYFEIQRRIVFYNGITGDYILTVEGLCSLGNFDNQRELSVTCKTGPGQFKKHFLGLSDNVTFFAEQIEPASADAYHYRVVFKPSVIIPDIQVK
;
A
#
# COMPACT_ATOMS: atom_id res chain seq x y z
N MET A 1 -40.04 -23.55 5.23
CA MET A 1 -39.50 -22.85 4.03
C MET A 1 -38.57 -21.68 4.39
N ARG A 2 -39.00 -20.67 5.16
CA ARG A 2 -38.11 -19.54 5.55
C ARG A 2 -36.79 -19.93 6.24
N LYS A 3 -36.82 -20.94 7.13
CA LYS A 3 -35.62 -21.46 7.80
C LYS A 3 -34.64 -22.17 6.86
N ALA A 4 -35.14 -22.83 5.81
CA ALA A 4 -34.29 -23.53 4.83
C ALA A 4 -33.56 -22.55 3.90
N ILE A 5 -34.22 -21.45 3.53
CA ILE A 5 -33.62 -20.36 2.75
C ILE A 5 -32.51 -19.67 3.54
N ALA A 6 -32.72 -19.43 4.84
CA ALA A 6 -31.69 -18.83 5.71
C ALA A 6 -30.44 -19.71 5.85
N VAL A 7 -30.60 -21.04 5.95
CA VAL A 7 -29.48 -21.99 6.04
C VAL A 7 -28.75 -22.12 4.70
N ALA A 8 -29.47 -22.09 3.57
CA ALA A 8 -28.86 -22.09 2.24
C ALA A 8 -28.04 -20.82 1.97
N CYS A 9 -28.52 -19.64 2.38
CA CYS A 9 -27.76 -18.39 2.29
C CYS A 9 -26.49 -18.40 3.17
N LEU A 10 -26.55 -19.04 4.34
CA LEU A 10 -25.40 -19.15 5.25
C LEU A 10 -24.32 -20.10 4.70
N LEU A 11 -24.73 -21.20 4.04
CA LEU A 11 -23.82 -22.14 3.37
C LEU A 11 -23.20 -21.55 2.09
N ALA A 12 -23.93 -20.71 1.35
CA ALA A 12 -23.39 -19.99 0.20
C ALA A 12 -22.36 -18.92 0.61
N ALA A 13 -22.49 -18.32 1.79
CA ALA A 13 -21.52 -17.36 2.33
C ALA A 13 -20.19 -18.01 2.76
N LEU A 14 -20.14 -19.33 2.92
CA LEU A 14 -18.93 -20.10 3.28
C LEU A 14 -18.13 -20.58 2.04
N ALA A 15 -18.64 -20.37 0.83
CA ALA A 15 -17.92 -20.64 -0.43
C ALA A 15 -16.92 -19.52 -0.80
N GLY A 16 -16.39 -18.82 0.21
CA GLY A 16 -15.55 -17.63 0.04
C GLY A 16 -14.06 -17.99 0.00
N CYS A 17 -13.42 -17.62 -1.11
CA CYS A 17 -12.03 -17.89 -1.50
C CYS A 17 -11.76 -19.27 -2.09
N THR A 18 -11.32 -19.26 -3.35
CA THR A 18 -10.67 -20.37 -4.02
C THR A 18 -9.25 -20.57 -3.47
N ASP A 19 -8.63 -21.73 -3.73
CA ASP A 19 -7.22 -21.96 -3.37
C ASP A 19 -6.29 -20.89 -3.97
N ALA A 20 -6.63 -20.37 -5.15
CA ALA A 20 -5.90 -19.28 -5.79
C ALA A 20 -6.01 -17.96 -5.00
N ASP A 21 -7.19 -17.65 -4.46
CA ASP A 21 -7.39 -16.45 -3.63
C ASP A 21 -6.59 -16.56 -2.32
N VAL A 22 -6.57 -17.75 -1.71
CA VAL A 22 -5.78 -18.03 -0.50
C VAL A 22 -4.28 -17.87 -0.78
N ALA A 23 -3.79 -18.45 -1.88
CA ALA A 23 -2.40 -18.32 -2.29
C ALA A 23 -2.03 -16.85 -2.56
N SER A 24 -2.87 -16.11 -3.28
CA SER A 24 -2.68 -14.69 -3.57
C SER A 24 -2.57 -13.85 -2.29
N ASN A 25 -3.45 -14.08 -1.32
CA ASN A 25 -3.43 -13.38 -0.04
C ASN A 25 -2.17 -13.70 0.76
N ASN A 26 -1.75 -14.97 0.81
CA ASN A 26 -0.54 -15.39 1.50
C ASN A 26 0.72 -14.76 0.89
N LEU A 27 0.84 -14.75 -0.44
CA LEU A 27 1.95 -14.10 -1.14
C LEU A 27 1.95 -12.59 -0.92
N SER A 28 0.77 -11.96 -0.83
CA SER A 28 0.66 -10.54 -0.54
C SER A 28 1.19 -10.23 0.86
N LYS A 29 0.73 -10.98 1.87
CA LYS A 29 1.21 -10.86 3.25
C LYS A 29 2.71 -11.11 3.38
N ALA A 30 3.23 -12.19 2.79
CA ALA A 30 4.65 -12.51 2.86
C ALA A 30 5.53 -11.38 2.29
N ALA A 31 5.08 -10.73 1.23
CA ALA A 31 5.81 -9.58 0.69
C ALA A 31 5.65 -8.31 1.54
N ASP A 32 4.51 -8.12 2.22
CA ASP A 32 4.34 -7.04 3.20
C ASP A 32 5.25 -7.22 4.43
N TYR A 33 5.59 -8.48 4.75
CA TYR A 33 6.66 -8.83 5.70
C TYR A 33 8.07 -8.77 5.10
N PHE A 34 8.22 -8.30 3.86
CA PHE A 34 9.51 -8.19 3.16
C PHE A 34 10.24 -9.53 2.99
N GLU A 35 9.50 -10.62 2.76
CA GLU A 35 10.07 -11.97 2.56
C GLU A 35 10.20 -12.36 1.08
N ILE A 36 9.52 -11.62 0.19
CA ILE A 36 9.47 -11.92 -1.25
C ILE A 36 10.18 -10.82 -2.04
N GLN A 37 11.10 -11.23 -2.90
CA GLN A 37 11.72 -10.35 -3.88
C GLN A 37 10.71 -10.01 -4.99
N ARG A 38 10.46 -8.73 -5.21
CA ARG A 38 9.59 -8.24 -6.28
C ARG A 38 10.36 -7.34 -7.24
N ARG A 39 9.99 -7.43 -8.50
CA ARG A 39 10.33 -6.48 -9.55
C ARG A 39 9.06 -5.79 -9.97
N ILE A 40 9.01 -4.48 -9.81
CA ILE A 40 7.86 -3.65 -10.12
C ILE A 40 8.29 -2.75 -11.27
N VAL A 41 7.59 -2.86 -12.40
CA VAL A 41 7.94 -2.14 -13.62
C VAL A 41 6.82 -1.17 -13.94
N PHE A 42 7.16 0.11 -13.98
CA PHE A 42 6.28 1.18 -14.41
C PHE A 42 6.52 1.40 -15.90
N TYR A 43 5.46 1.29 -16.70
CA TYR A 43 5.51 1.52 -18.13
C TYR A 43 4.41 2.49 -18.55
N ASN A 44 4.67 3.25 -19.61
CA ASN A 44 3.69 4.14 -20.20
C ASN A 44 2.70 3.34 -21.03
N GLY A 45 1.41 3.33 -20.65
CA GLY A 45 0.37 2.62 -21.40
C GLY A 45 0.08 3.19 -22.80
N ILE A 46 0.54 4.41 -23.11
CA ILE A 46 0.34 5.07 -24.42
C ILE A 46 1.52 4.78 -25.35
N THR A 47 2.75 5.02 -24.89
CA THR A 47 3.95 4.86 -25.74
C THR A 47 4.56 3.46 -25.66
N GLY A 48 4.27 2.69 -24.60
CA GLY A 48 4.87 1.38 -24.33
C GLY A 48 6.25 1.45 -23.67
N ASP A 49 6.76 2.65 -23.38
CA ASP A 49 8.11 2.83 -22.82
C ASP A 49 8.18 2.44 -21.35
N TYR A 50 9.30 1.85 -20.95
CA TYR A 50 9.64 1.63 -19.55
C TYR A 50 10.04 2.96 -18.89
N ILE A 51 9.28 3.37 -17.88
CA ILE A 51 9.51 4.62 -17.15
C ILE A 51 10.48 4.38 -16.00
N LEU A 52 10.26 3.28 -15.25
CA LEU A 52 11.03 2.97 -14.06
C LEU A 52 10.91 1.48 -13.72
N THR A 53 11.96 0.93 -13.13
CA THR A 53 11.92 -0.38 -12.49
C THR A 53 12.40 -0.27 -11.04
N VAL A 54 11.62 -0.84 -10.12
CA VAL A 54 11.95 -0.96 -8.70
C VAL A 54 12.10 -2.44 -8.38
N GLU A 55 13.25 -2.81 -7.84
CA GLU A 55 13.57 -4.20 -7.49
C GLU A 55 14.00 -4.29 -6.03
N GLY A 56 13.46 -5.27 -5.32
CA GLY A 56 13.76 -5.43 -3.90
C GLY A 56 12.74 -6.25 -3.16
N LEU A 57 12.94 -6.32 -1.85
CA LEU A 57 11.90 -6.74 -0.92
C LEU A 57 10.95 -5.55 -0.77
N CYS A 58 9.80 -5.59 -1.45
CA CYS A 58 8.89 -4.45 -1.54
C CYS A 58 7.44 -4.82 -1.23
N SER A 59 6.82 -4.00 -0.39
CA SER A 59 5.38 -3.98 -0.12
C SER A 59 4.69 -2.95 -1.02
N LEU A 60 3.42 -3.22 -1.37
CA LEU A 60 2.58 -2.41 -2.25
C LEU A 60 1.29 -2.06 -1.51
N GLY A 61 0.72 -0.87 -1.73
CA GLY A 61 -0.68 -0.63 -1.34
C GLY A 61 -0.89 -0.17 0.10
N ASN A 62 0.10 0.48 0.74
CA ASN A 62 0.01 0.91 2.14
C ASN A 62 -0.83 2.19 2.29
N PHE A 63 -2.16 2.06 2.16
CA PHE A 63 -3.19 3.13 2.20
C PHE A 63 -3.26 4.02 0.95
N ASP A 64 -3.36 3.40 -0.22
CA ASP A 64 -3.52 4.15 -1.48
C ASP A 64 -5.00 4.40 -1.82
N ASN A 65 -5.31 5.58 -2.36
CA ASN A 65 -6.61 5.84 -2.97
C ASN A 65 -6.68 5.26 -4.38
N GLN A 66 -7.85 5.35 -5.03
CA GLN A 66 -7.96 5.01 -6.44
C GLN A 66 -6.93 5.79 -7.26
N ARG A 67 -6.25 5.07 -8.15
CA ARG A 67 -5.22 5.60 -9.09
C ARG A 67 -3.92 6.06 -8.42
N GLU A 68 -3.70 5.72 -7.16
CA GLU A 68 -2.41 5.89 -6.49
C GLU A 68 -1.78 4.53 -6.22
N LEU A 69 -0.45 4.48 -6.21
CA LEU A 69 0.31 3.32 -5.78
C LEU A 69 1.51 3.78 -4.96
N SER A 70 1.58 3.33 -3.72
CA SER A 70 2.76 3.44 -2.88
C SER A 70 3.51 2.11 -2.87
N VAL A 71 4.84 2.22 -2.96
CA VAL A 71 5.76 1.10 -2.90
C VAL A 71 6.74 1.38 -1.78
N THR A 72 6.84 0.48 -0.80
CA THR A 72 7.85 0.58 0.26
C THR A 72 8.82 -0.56 0.08
N CYS A 73 10.10 -0.26 -0.07
CA CYS A 73 11.15 -1.26 -0.27
C CYS A 73 12.16 -1.23 0.87
N LYS A 74 12.48 -2.42 1.40
CA LYS A 74 13.54 -2.60 2.39
C LYS A 74 14.88 -2.67 1.65
N THR A 75 15.78 -1.73 1.95
CA THR A 75 17.08 -1.59 1.29
C THR A 75 18.25 -2.05 2.16
N GLY A 76 17.99 -2.30 3.44
CA GLY A 76 18.95 -2.86 4.40
C GLY A 76 18.28 -3.15 5.75
N PRO A 77 19.03 -3.63 6.76
CA PRO A 77 18.51 -3.82 8.12
C PRO A 77 17.96 -2.49 8.68
N GLY A 78 16.65 -2.43 8.91
CA GLY A 78 15.97 -1.22 9.42
C GLY A 78 15.93 -0.03 8.45
N GLN A 79 16.32 -0.20 7.19
CA GLN A 79 16.40 0.87 6.20
C GLN A 79 15.36 0.68 5.09
N PHE A 80 14.59 1.72 4.82
CA PHE A 80 13.47 1.68 3.88
C PHE A 80 13.50 2.88 2.94
N LYS A 81 13.10 2.63 1.70
CA LYS A 81 12.75 3.66 0.72
C LYS A 81 11.27 3.55 0.41
N LYS A 82 10.61 4.70 0.29
CA LYS A 82 9.23 4.77 -0.17
C LYS A 82 9.17 5.47 -1.53
N HIS A 83 8.33 4.94 -2.40
CA HIS A 83 8.04 5.47 -3.71
C HIS A 83 6.53 5.68 -3.81
N PHE A 84 6.11 6.71 -4.53
CA PHE A 84 4.71 6.96 -4.86
C PHE A 84 4.57 7.16 -6.36
N LEU A 85 3.60 6.48 -6.95
CA LEU A 85 3.12 6.76 -8.28
C LEU A 85 1.67 7.24 -8.18
N GLY A 86 1.38 8.41 -8.73
CA GLY A 86 0.01 8.89 -8.93
C GLY A 86 -0.34 8.87 -10.41
N LEU A 87 -1.49 8.28 -10.74
CA LEU A 87 -2.06 8.28 -12.08
C LEU A 87 -3.22 9.29 -12.15
N SER A 88 -3.03 10.43 -12.82
CA SER A 88 -4.13 11.31 -13.24
C SER A 88 -4.30 11.29 -14.76
N ASP A 89 -5.45 11.75 -15.26
CA ASP A 89 -5.79 11.75 -16.69
C ASP A 89 -4.87 12.66 -17.52
N ASN A 90 -4.27 13.66 -16.88
CA ASN A 90 -3.41 14.64 -17.55
C ASN A 90 -1.98 14.71 -17.00
N VAL A 91 -1.77 14.29 -15.75
CA VAL A 91 -0.47 14.40 -15.06
C VAL A 91 -0.22 13.13 -14.26
N THR A 92 0.83 12.40 -14.60
CA THR A 92 1.35 11.34 -13.75
C THR A 92 2.55 11.89 -12.99
N PHE A 93 2.72 11.48 -11.73
CA PHE A 93 3.90 11.84 -10.96
C PHE A 93 4.52 10.61 -10.33
N PHE A 94 5.84 10.65 -10.21
CA PHE A 94 6.62 9.68 -9.49
C PHE A 94 7.43 10.40 -8.43
N ALA A 95 7.24 10.06 -7.16
CA ALA A 95 8.02 10.57 -6.05
C ALA A 95 8.88 9.44 -5.48
N GLU A 96 10.20 9.58 -5.57
CA GLU A 96 11.16 8.67 -4.95
C GLU A 96 11.78 9.29 -3.70
N GLN A 97 11.94 8.47 -2.68
CA GLN A 97 12.84 8.75 -1.57
C GLN A 97 14.29 8.46 -1.97
N ILE A 98 15.06 9.52 -2.21
CA ILE A 98 16.45 9.46 -2.70
C ILE A 98 17.36 8.72 -1.70
N GLU A 99 17.27 9.08 -0.42
CA GLU A 99 18.07 8.49 0.66
C GLU A 99 17.21 7.58 1.55
N PRO A 100 17.66 6.35 1.87
CA PRO A 100 16.91 5.48 2.78
C PRO A 100 16.83 6.10 4.17
N ALA A 101 15.68 5.90 4.82
CA ALA A 101 15.45 6.38 6.18
C ALA A 101 15.25 5.18 7.10
N SER A 102 15.68 5.34 8.36
CA SER A 102 15.33 4.38 9.41
C SER A 102 13.84 4.47 9.70
N ALA A 103 13.15 3.36 9.58
CA ALA A 103 11.78 3.20 10.01
C ALA A 103 11.66 1.94 10.86
N ASP A 104 10.90 2.01 11.94
CA ASP A 104 10.57 0.84 12.74
C ASP A 104 9.18 0.36 12.33
N ALA A 105 9.06 -0.91 11.91
CA ALA A 105 7.79 -1.51 11.53
C ALA A 105 6.79 -1.60 12.69
N TYR A 106 7.27 -1.52 13.94
CA TYR A 106 6.48 -1.69 15.16
C TYR A 106 6.22 -0.38 15.91
N HIS A 107 6.87 0.73 15.53
CA HIS A 107 6.73 2.00 16.22
C HIS A 107 5.75 2.94 15.49
N TYR A 108 4.55 3.07 16.04
CA TYR A 108 3.54 3.99 15.54
C TYR A 108 3.84 5.44 15.98
N ARG A 109 3.96 6.37 15.02
CA ARG A 109 4.22 7.79 15.29
C ARG A 109 2.97 8.64 14.99
N VAL A 110 2.38 9.22 16.03
CA VAL A 110 1.35 10.27 15.90
C VAL A 110 2.02 11.64 16.03
N VAL A 111 1.85 12.50 15.02
CA VAL A 111 2.36 13.88 15.06
C VAL A 111 1.18 14.84 15.25
N PHE A 112 1.06 15.42 16.44
CA PHE A 112 0.15 16.54 16.68
C PHE A 112 0.87 17.85 16.31
N LYS A 113 0.31 18.65 15.39
CA LYS A 113 0.79 20.01 15.12
C LYS A 113 0.24 20.96 16.20
N PRO A 114 1.06 21.53 17.10
CA PRO A 114 0.55 22.29 18.25
C PRO A 114 -0.15 23.61 17.86
N SER A 115 0.24 24.21 16.73
CA SER A 115 -0.23 25.52 16.31
C SER A 115 -1.70 25.58 15.84
N VAL A 116 -2.38 24.43 15.70
CA VAL A 116 -3.81 24.36 15.33
C VAL A 116 -4.73 24.07 16.52
N ILE A 117 -4.17 23.79 17.70
CA ILE A 117 -4.93 23.43 18.92
C ILE A 117 -5.08 24.63 19.86
N ILE A 118 -4.27 25.68 19.70
CA ILE A 118 -4.37 26.89 20.52
C ILE A 118 -5.31 27.87 19.79
N PRO A 119 -6.57 28.04 20.23
CA PRO A 119 -7.40 29.14 19.73
C PRO A 119 -6.72 30.46 20.07
N ASP A 120 -6.73 31.38 19.11
CA ASP A 120 -6.18 32.72 19.25
C ASP A 120 -7.01 33.49 20.29
N ILE A 121 -6.57 33.47 21.57
CA ILE A 121 -7.24 34.22 22.64
C ILE A 121 -6.79 35.67 22.50
N GLN A 122 -7.58 36.47 21.79
CA GLN A 122 -7.48 37.92 21.85
C GLN A 122 -8.06 38.41 23.17
N VAL A 123 -7.20 38.74 24.12
CA VAL A 123 -7.58 39.53 25.29
C VAL A 123 -7.58 41.00 24.86
N LYS A 124 -8.72 41.67 25.05
CA LYS A 124 -8.87 43.11 24.85
C LYS A 124 -8.91 43.82 26.20
#